data_AF-A0A7S3LJ90-F1
#
_entry.id   AF-A0A7S3LJ90-F1
#
_cell.length_a   1.000
_cell.length_b   1.000
_cell.length_c   1.000
_cell.angle_alpha   90.00
_cell.angle_beta   90.00
_cell.angle_gamma   90.00
#
_symmetry.space_group_name_H-M   'P 1'
#
loop_
_entity.id
_entity.type
_entity.pdbx_description
1 polymer ?
#
loop_
_entity_poly.entity_id
_entity_poly.type
_entity_poly.pdbx_seq_one_letter_code
_entity_poly.pdbx_strand_id
1 'polypeptide(L)'
;AASNFPFCTIEPNISKVFVPDERLEKIAKIANSKQIFHRTIEFHDIAGLVKGASCGQGLGNKFLANIRETNAIIHVLRCFHDMKIAHVSQKENGETDPVEDLQVIETELLLADLASVEKRLEKMKSK
;
A
#
# COMPACT_ATOMS: atom_id res chain seq x y z
N ALA A 1 -19.18 12.43 -13.89
CA ALA A 1 -17.98 12.05 -14.67
C ALA A 1 -16.78 12.17 -13.74
N ALA A 2 -16.18 11.03 -13.35
CA ALA A 2 -14.97 11.04 -12.53
C ALA A 2 -13.79 11.36 -13.45
N SER A 3 -13.22 12.55 -13.30
CA SER A 3 -12.06 13.01 -14.04
C SER A 3 -10.83 12.14 -13.71
N ASN A 4 -9.97 11.92 -14.71
CA ASN A 4 -8.70 11.16 -14.66
C ASN A 4 -7.65 11.79 -13.72
N PHE A 5 -7.97 11.99 -12.44
CA PHE A 5 -6.99 12.36 -11.42
C PHE A 5 -6.57 11.10 -10.66
N PRO A 6 -5.27 10.76 -10.61
CA PRO A 6 -4.79 9.47 -10.09
C PRO A 6 -5.03 9.21 -8.59
N PHE A 7 -5.73 10.09 -7.87
CA PHE A 7 -5.73 10.10 -6.39
C PHE A 7 -7.10 10.38 -5.75
N CYS A 8 -8.20 10.13 -6.46
CA CYS A 8 -9.55 10.29 -5.89
C CYS A 8 -10.03 9.02 -5.17
N THR A 9 -9.37 8.64 -4.08
CA THR A 9 -9.98 7.76 -3.06
C THR A 9 -9.47 8.17 -1.68
N ILE A 10 -10.38 8.67 -0.83
CA ILE A 10 -10.05 9.30 0.46
C ILE A 10 -10.15 8.30 1.62
N GLU A 11 -10.96 7.24 1.47
CA GLU A 11 -11.11 6.13 2.42
C GLU A 11 -10.60 4.84 1.78
N PRO A 12 -9.83 4.00 2.50
CA PRO A 12 -9.31 2.77 1.92
C PRO A 12 -10.45 1.81 1.60
N ASN A 13 -10.49 1.29 0.38
CA ASN A 13 -11.45 0.22 0.05
C ASN A 13 -10.99 -1.06 0.76
N ILE A 14 -11.81 -1.60 1.66
CA ILE A 14 -11.48 -2.82 2.41
C ILE A 14 -12.14 -4.02 1.75
N SER A 15 -11.34 -5.03 1.39
CA SER A 15 -11.82 -6.29 0.80
C SER A 15 -11.35 -7.48 1.63
N LYS A 16 -12.23 -8.46 1.85
CA LYS A 16 -11.90 -9.73 2.54
C LYS A 16 -11.76 -10.85 1.53
N VAL A 17 -10.64 -11.55 1.56
CA VAL A 17 -10.37 -12.67 0.65
C VAL A 17 -10.02 -13.93 1.46
N PHE A 18 -10.55 -15.08 1.04
CA PHE A 18 -10.22 -16.36 1.65
C PHE A 18 -8.81 -16.82 1.27
N VAL A 19 -8.09 -17.38 2.24
CA VAL A 19 -6.79 -18.01 1.99
C VAL A 19 -7.02 -19.37 1.34
N PRO A 20 -6.50 -19.60 0.13
CA PRO A 20 -6.57 -20.91 -0.51
C PRO A 20 -5.69 -21.90 0.25
N ASP A 21 -6.29 -22.98 0.75
CA ASP A 21 -5.59 -24.02 1.51
C ASP A 21 -6.22 -25.40 1.24
N GLU A 22 -5.58 -26.18 0.38
CA GLU A 22 -6.01 -27.54 0.01
C GLU A 22 -6.04 -28.51 1.20
N ARG A 23 -5.35 -28.20 2.30
CA ARG A 23 -5.34 -29.06 3.50
C ARG A 23 -6.69 -29.04 4.20
N LEU A 24 -7.41 -27.92 4.13
CA LEU A 24 -8.73 -27.79 4.74
C LEU A 24 -9.72 -28.77 4.11
N GLU A 25 -9.69 -28.94 2.80
CA GLU A 25 -10.53 -29.91 2.09
C GLU A 25 -10.19 -31.35 2.47
N LYS A 26 -8.91 -31.68 2.54
CA LYS A 26 -8.42 -33.01 2.94
C LYS A 26 -8.89 -33.35 4.37
N ILE A 27 -8.73 -32.41 5.31
CA ILE A 27 -9.16 -32.58 6.70
C ILE A 27 -10.68 -32.68 6.79
N ALA A 28 -11.42 -31.82 6.09
CA ALA A 28 -12.88 -31.85 6.09
C ALA A 28 -13.43 -33.20 5.60
N LYS A 29 -12.78 -33.80 4.59
CA LYS A 29 -13.12 -35.14 4.10
C LYS A 29 -12.83 -36.23 5.13
N ILE A 30 -11.68 -36.20 5.80
CA ILE A 30 -11.33 -37.18 6.85
C ILE A 30 -12.29 -37.06 8.04
N ALA A 31 -12.63 -35.84 8.44
CA ALA A 31 -13.47 -35.57 9.59
C ALA A 31 -14.99 -35.62 9.31
N ASN A 32 -15.40 -35.84 8.05
CA ASN A 32 -16.80 -35.71 7.59
C ASN A 32 -17.45 -34.38 8.02
N SER A 33 -16.71 -33.27 7.87
CA SER A 33 -17.21 -31.95 8.24
C SER A 33 -18.30 -31.48 7.27
N LYS A 34 -19.37 -30.85 7.80
CA LYS A 34 -20.46 -30.26 7.00
C LYS A 34 -20.09 -28.93 6.34
N GLN A 35 -19.03 -28.28 6.84
CA GLN A 35 -18.61 -26.95 6.41
C GLN A 35 -17.10 -26.79 6.56
N ILE A 36 -16.52 -25.92 5.74
CA ILE A 36 -15.10 -25.57 5.76
C ILE A 36 -14.99 -24.07 6.03
N PHE A 37 -14.24 -23.70 7.06
CA PHE A 37 -13.95 -22.31 7.37
C PHE A 37 -12.53 -21.96 6.93
N HIS A 38 -12.43 -21.05 5.98
CA HIS A 38 -11.14 -20.51 5.54
C HIS A 38 -10.71 -19.37 6.44
N ARG A 39 -9.39 -19.24 6.65
CA ARG A 39 -8.80 -18.00 7.14
C ARG A 39 -9.05 -16.91 6.10
N THR A 40 -9.32 -15.68 6.54
CA THR A 40 -9.44 -14.52 5.66
C THR A 40 -8.25 -13.57 5.83
N ILE A 41 -7.89 -12.88 4.75
CA ILE A 41 -6.98 -11.74 4.74
C ILE A 41 -7.78 -10.50 4.33
N GLU A 42 -7.56 -9.39 5.03
CA GLU A 42 -8.12 -8.09 4.71
C GLU A 42 -7.11 -7.30 3.85
N PHE A 43 -7.57 -6.85 2.68
CA PHE A 43 -6.81 -6.00 1.78
C PHE A 43 -7.35 -4.59 1.88
N HIS A 44 -6.46 -3.65 2.19
CA HIS A 44 -6.75 -2.24 2.24
C HIS A 44 -6.17 -1.61 0.98
N ASP A 45 -7.04 -1.11 0.10
CA ASP A 45 -6.63 -0.37 -1.08
C ASP A 45 -6.25 1.06 -0.65
N ILE A 46 -4.95 1.34 -0.65
CA ILE A 46 -4.40 2.62 -0.22
C ILE A 46 -4.05 3.43 -1.47
N ALA A 47 -4.63 4.63 -1.59
CA ALA A 47 -4.35 5.56 -2.69
C ALA A 47 -2.84 5.80 -2.86
N GLY A 48 -2.33 5.92 -4.09
CA GLY A 48 -0.89 6.02 -4.35
C GLY A 48 -0.18 7.25 -3.74
N LEU A 49 1.09 7.08 -3.40
CA LEU A 49 1.96 8.17 -2.93
C LEU A 49 2.61 8.92 -4.09
N VAL A 50 2.92 10.20 -3.85
CA VAL A 50 3.76 11.04 -4.71
C VAL A 50 5.03 11.45 -3.96
N LYS A 51 6.12 11.66 -4.70
CA LYS A 51 7.37 12.22 -4.17
C LYS A 51 7.09 13.51 -3.38
N GLY A 52 7.65 13.64 -2.18
CA GLY A 52 7.44 14.77 -1.27
C GLY A 52 6.26 14.62 -0.31
N ALA A 53 5.69 13.42 -0.19
CA ALA A 53 4.60 13.13 0.74
C ALA A 53 5.00 13.24 2.22
N SER A 54 6.25 12.90 2.54
CA SER A 54 6.83 13.03 3.89
C SER A 54 6.96 14.49 4.35
N CYS A 55 6.96 15.48 3.44
CA CYS A 55 7.05 16.91 3.75
C CYS A 55 5.72 17.52 4.27
N GLY A 56 4.67 16.73 4.47
CA GLY A 56 3.49 17.15 5.24
C GLY A 56 2.39 17.87 4.44
N GLN A 57 2.42 17.89 3.10
CA GLN A 57 1.28 18.34 2.30
C GLN A 57 0.17 17.27 2.32
N GLY A 58 -0.80 17.45 3.23
CA GLY A 58 -2.18 16.92 3.22
C GLY A 58 -2.43 15.45 2.83
N LEU A 59 -2.22 15.11 1.55
CA LEU A 59 -2.43 13.76 1.01
C LEU A 59 -1.37 12.75 1.48
N GLY A 60 -0.11 13.16 1.58
CA GLY A 60 0.99 12.26 1.98
C GLY A 60 0.88 11.73 3.40
N ASN A 61 0.45 12.58 4.34
CA ASN A 61 0.26 12.18 5.74
C ASN A 61 -0.91 11.21 5.94
N LYS A 62 -1.98 11.33 5.15
CA LYS A 62 -3.13 10.40 5.18
C LYS A 62 -2.74 9.02 4.64
N PHE A 63 -1.94 8.98 3.58
CA PHE A 63 -1.36 7.74 3.05
C PHE A 63 -0.55 7.00 4.11
N LEU A 64 0.41 7.69 4.74
CA LEU A 64 1.26 7.10 5.78
C LEU A 64 0.46 6.68 7.02
N ALA A 65 -0.65 7.36 7.32
CA ALA A 65 -1.57 6.94 8.38
C ALA A 65 -2.26 5.62 8.05
N ASN A 66 -2.80 5.47 6.84
CA ASN A 66 -3.43 4.23 6.39
C ASN A 66 -2.44 3.07 6.38
N ILE A 67 -1.19 3.29 5.95
CA ILE A 67 -0.15 2.24 6.00
C ILE A 67 0.10 1.77 7.43
N ARG A 68 0.16 2.68 8.40
CA ARG A 68 0.38 2.35 9.82
C ARG A 68 -0.73 1.49 10.43
N GLU A 69 -1.91 1.44 9.81
CA GLU A 69 -3.01 0.58 10.23
C GLU A 69 -2.93 -0.84 9.64
N THR A 70 -1.98 -1.08 8.73
CA THR A 70 -1.78 -2.39 8.10
C THR A 70 -0.59 -3.15 8.70
N ASN A 71 -0.57 -4.48 8.53
CA ASN A 71 0.52 -5.33 9.01
C ASN A 71 1.55 -5.70 7.93
N ALA A 72 1.17 -5.56 6.66
CA ALA A 72 2.01 -5.87 5.52
C ALA A 72 1.62 -4.97 4.34
N ILE A 73 2.60 -4.62 3.51
CA ILE A 73 2.41 -3.78 2.33
C ILE A 73 2.62 -4.66 1.10
N ILE A 74 1.68 -4.59 0.16
CA ILE A 74 1.83 -5.14 -1.18
C ILE A 74 2.16 -3.99 -2.11
N HIS A 75 3.40 -3.91 -2.55
CA HIS A 75 3.84 -2.86 -3.45
C HIS A 75 3.66 -3.30 -4.91
N VAL A 76 2.66 -2.73 -5.57
CA VAL A 76 2.38 -3.01 -6.99
C VAL A 76 3.18 -2.05 -7.86
N LEU A 77 4.08 -2.59 -8.67
CA LEU A 77 4.93 -1.82 -9.59
C LEU A 77 4.42 -1.97 -11.03
N ARG A 78 4.46 -0.87 -11.79
CA ARG A 78 4.10 -0.88 -13.21
C ARG A 78 5.28 -1.37 -14.05
N CYS A 79 5.18 -2.59 -14.55
CA CYS A 79 6.17 -3.22 -15.42
C CYS A 79 5.72 -3.30 -16.89
N PHE A 80 4.91 -2.35 -17.35
CA PHE A 80 4.39 -2.31 -18.71
C PHE A 80 4.21 -0.89 -19.23
N HIS A 81 4.38 -0.72 -20.53
CA HIS A 81 4.30 0.57 -21.23
C HIS A 81 2.92 0.78 -21.85
N ASP A 82 2.29 1.93 -21.58
CA ASP A 82 1.04 2.34 -22.22
C ASP A 82 0.89 3.86 -22.16
N MET A 83 0.89 4.51 -23.33
CA MET A 83 0.76 5.96 -23.47
C MET A 83 -0.63 6.49 -23.09
N LYS A 84 -1.66 5.64 -23.00
CA LYS A 84 -3.01 6.04 -22.59
C LYS A 84 -3.14 6.19 -21.08
N ILE A 85 -2.20 5.65 -20.32
CA ILE A 85 -2.23 5.63 -18.85
C ILE A 85 -1.18 6.61 -18.31
N ALA A 86 -1.65 7.70 -17.72
CA ALA A 86 -0.79 8.71 -17.12
C ALA A 86 0.11 8.11 -16.02
N HIS A 87 1.37 8.55 -16.00
CA HIS A 87 2.34 8.18 -14.98
C HIS A 87 2.87 9.43 -14.25
N VAL A 88 3.17 9.30 -12.96
CA VAL A 88 3.59 10.43 -12.11
C VAL A 88 4.92 11.01 -12.55
N SER A 89 5.88 10.17 -12.95
CA SER A 89 7.22 10.62 -13.35
C SER A 89 7.32 11.21 -14.77
N GLN A 90 6.20 11.29 -15.52
CA GLN A 90 6.10 11.81 -16.90
C GLN A 90 7.43 11.78 -17.69
N LYS A 91 7.99 10.58 -17.92
CA LYS A 91 9.12 10.41 -18.83
C LYS A 91 8.63 10.54 -20.27
N GLU A 92 9.41 11.20 -21.12
CA GLU A 92 9.13 11.31 -22.55
C GLU A 92 8.95 9.89 -23.13
N ASN A 93 7.91 9.67 -23.95
CA ASN A 93 7.48 8.37 -24.50
C ASN A 93 6.63 7.44 -23.59
N GLY A 94 6.13 7.92 -22.44
CA GLY A 94 5.27 7.10 -21.57
C GLY A 94 6.03 6.01 -20.82
N GLU A 95 7.34 6.21 -20.66
CA GLU A 95 8.26 5.28 -20.02
C GLU A 95 8.07 5.21 -18.51
N THR A 96 7.95 3.98 -18.02
CA THR A 96 7.78 3.67 -16.61
C THR A 96 8.99 2.90 -16.13
N ASP A 97 9.55 3.34 -15.01
CA ASP A 97 10.69 2.70 -14.39
C ASP A 97 10.26 2.14 -13.03
N PRO A 98 9.94 0.85 -12.95
CA PRO A 98 9.48 0.24 -11.70
C PRO A 98 10.54 0.27 -10.60
N VAL A 99 11.84 0.38 -10.95
CA VAL A 99 12.92 0.49 -9.96
C VAL A 99 12.93 1.88 -9.34
N GLU A 100 12.76 2.92 -10.16
CA GLU A 100 12.61 4.28 -9.65
C GLU A 100 11.36 4.41 -8.77
N ASP A 101 10.22 3.88 -9.20
CA ASP A 101 8.97 3.91 -8.43
C ASP A 101 9.14 3.20 -7.08
N LEU A 102 9.82 2.04 -7.07
CA LEU A 102 10.17 1.33 -5.84
C LEU A 102 10.96 2.22 -4.88
N GLN A 103 12.04 2.84 -5.39
CA GLN A 103 12.94 3.69 -4.61
C GLN A 103 12.25 4.94 -4.06
N VAL A 104 11.33 5.54 -4.83
CA VAL A 104 10.57 6.71 -4.38
C VAL A 104 9.72 6.35 -3.16
N ILE A 105 8.94 5.27 -3.23
CA ILE A 105 8.11 4.84 -2.10
C ILE A 105 8.97 4.45 -0.89
N GLU A 106 10.03 3.67 -1.10
CA GLU A 106 10.92 3.24 -0.02
C GLU A 106 11.56 4.44 0.69
N THR A 107 12.04 5.43 -0.07
CA THR A 107 12.63 6.65 0.49
C THR A 107 11.63 7.42 1.34
N GLU A 108 10.38 7.59 0.87
CA GLU A 108 9.35 8.31 1.63
C GLU A 108 8.98 7.59 2.94
N LEU A 109 8.93 6.24 2.93
CA LEU A 109 8.71 5.46 4.15
C LEU A 109 9.86 5.60 5.14
N LEU A 110 11.11 5.53 4.66
CA LEU A 110 12.30 5.73 5.50
C LEU A 110 12.36 7.13 6.12
N LEU A 111 12.02 8.17 5.35
CA LEU A 111 11.95 9.56 5.85
C LEU A 111 10.86 9.72 6.92
N ALA A 112 9.70 9.08 6.74
CA ALA A 112 8.64 9.10 7.73
C ALA A 112 9.05 8.42 9.04
N ASP A 113 9.76 7.29 8.95
CA ASP A 113 10.30 6.59 10.13
C ASP A 113 11.37 7.41 10.83
N LEU A 114 12.30 8.02 10.07
CA LEU A 114 13.33 8.91 10.62
C LEU A 114 12.70 10.05 11.42
N ALA A 115 11.73 10.76 10.85
CA ALA A 115 11.03 11.85 11.53
C ALA A 115 10.30 11.37 12.81
N SER A 116 9.76 10.16 12.80
CA SER A 116 9.12 9.54 13.97
C SER A 116 10.13 9.24 15.09
N VAL A 117 11.29 8.69 14.73
CA VAL A 117 12.39 8.40 15.66
C VAL A 117 12.96 9.68 16.26
N GLU A 118 13.22 10.70 15.44
CA GLU A 118 13.73 12.01 15.89
C GLU A 118 12.78 12.66 16.90
N LYS A 119 11.49 12.71 16.58
CA LYS A 119 10.46 13.25 17.49
C LYS A 119 10.38 12.48 18.81
N ARG A 120 10.60 11.17 18.79
CA ARG A 120 10.64 10.34 20.01
C ARG A 120 11.92 10.62 20.81
N LEU A 121 13.06 10.78 20.15
CA LEU A 121 14.34 11.07 20.79
C LEU A 121 14.32 12.43 21.49
N GLU A 122 13.76 13.46 20.86
CA GLU A 122 13.61 14.79 21.46
C GLU A 122 12.80 14.74 22.76
N LYS A 123 11.65 14.02 22.76
CA LYS A 123 10.83 13.83 23.96
C LYS A 123 11.54 13.07 25.08
N MET A 124 12.47 12.19 24.74
CA MET A 124 13.27 11.46 25.73
C MET A 124 14.38 12.34 26.30
N LYS A 125 14.96 13.25 25.51
CA LYS A 125 15.98 14.21 25.97
C LYS A 125 15.40 15.34 26.82
N SER A 126 14.13 15.70 26.63
CA SER A 126 13.45 16.71 27.44
C SER A 126 12.92 16.19 28.79
N LYS A 127 13.23 14.93 29.14
CA LYS A 127 12.90 14.27 30.40
C LYS A 127 14.15 14.06 31.22
#